data_AF-W2RTX2-F1
#
_entry.id   AF-W2RTX2-F1
#
_cell.length_a   1.000
_cell.length_b   1.000
_cell.length_c   1.000
_cell.angle_alpha   90.00
_cell.angle_beta   90.00
_cell.angle_gamma   90.00
#
_symmetry.space_group_name_H-M   'P 1'
#
loop_
_entity.id
_entity.type
_entity.pdbx_description
1 polymer ?
#
loop_
_entity_poly.entity_id
_entity_poly.type
_entity_poly.pdbx_seq_one_letter_code
_entity_poly.pdbx_strand_id
1 'polypeptide(L)'
;MSALHKLLWGSPASPSSGVSTNSTTINITTNDAAATGPLKTIPIPNPPPAGHGPIKVLYGGLMRMGSLSMAHALATLGLRTHHLLEDGWDVWEPLQRAADATFPFLFPSFPPLGAAERGDYSNSSSKQQQQQQQQQQQTPPAFGRADWDEILGEYDAVTDLAGFFLPQLVAAYPDARVVVVQRDFERWWASMEREVVVPNLRMSVAGRVFIKLVFEGLAGVQAAGAMKRILVGWFRAETLEEMRENARARYEEHYRWVRENVPRERVLEYRLGEGREPLCAFLQRDVPEVEFPRMNDAEEHKARVMARFGWLVPRALRRTAKGMLGIAAAGAVLVLAHSLSGAEMEWRLPIVR
;
A
#
# COMPACT_ATOMS: atom_id res chain seq x y z
N MET A 1 17.56 -4.28 -18.95
CA MET A 1 16.15 -4.30 -18.49
C MET A 1 15.56 -5.69 -18.74
N SER A 2 15.06 -6.38 -17.70
CA SER A 2 14.64 -7.79 -17.79
C SER A 2 13.33 -7.99 -18.58
N ALA A 3 13.08 -9.21 -19.07
CA ALA A 3 11.84 -9.56 -19.78
C ALA A 3 10.56 -9.26 -18.97
N LEU A 4 10.63 -9.40 -17.63
CA LEU A 4 9.53 -9.06 -16.72
C LEU A 4 9.20 -7.55 -16.75
N HIS A 5 10.21 -6.68 -16.84
CA HIS A 5 9.98 -5.24 -16.96
C HIS A 5 9.24 -4.89 -18.25
N LYS A 6 9.64 -5.48 -19.39
CA LYS A 6 8.94 -5.30 -20.67
C LYS A 6 7.50 -5.82 -20.62
N LEU A 7 7.27 -6.95 -19.93
CA LEU A 7 5.92 -7.50 -19.73
C LEU A 7 5.04 -6.54 -18.92
N LEU A 8 5.54 -6.03 -17.79
CA LEU A 8 4.76 -5.19 -16.88
C LEU A 8 4.50 -3.79 -17.42
N TRP A 9 5.48 -3.16 -18.08
CA TRP A 9 5.41 -1.73 -18.45
C TRP A 9 5.66 -1.42 -19.93
N GLY A 10 5.86 -2.43 -20.78
CA GLY A 10 6.14 -2.24 -22.21
C GLY A 10 7.59 -1.84 -22.50
N SER A 11 7.90 -1.62 -23.79
CA SER A 11 9.17 -1.04 -24.21
C SER A 11 9.15 0.48 -24.01
N PRO A 12 10.24 1.11 -23.52
CA PRO A 12 10.33 2.57 -23.53
C PRO A 12 10.17 3.07 -24.97
N ALA A 13 9.36 4.12 -25.16
CA ALA A 13 9.25 4.76 -26.46
C ALA A 13 10.63 5.31 -26.88
N SER A 14 11.04 5.07 -28.12
CA SER A 14 12.23 5.70 -28.69
C SER A 14 12.09 7.23 -28.58
N PRO A 15 13.12 7.97 -28.14
CA PRO A 15 13.05 9.42 -28.13
C PRO A 15 12.84 9.90 -29.57
N SER A 16 11.72 10.60 -29.80
CA SER A 16 11.47 11.29 -31.06
C SER A 16 12.55 12.34 -31.27
N SER A 17 13.33 12.20 -32.34
CA SER A 17 14.32 13.16 -32.77
C SER A 17 13.67 14.51 -33.08
N GLY A 18 14.03 15.54 -32.31
CA GLY A 18 13.75 16.93 -32.68
C GLY A 18 13.41 17.82 -31.51
N VAL A 19 14.43 18.34 -30.82
CA VAL A 19 14.56 19.75 -30.42
C VAL A 19 16.03 19.98 -30.07
N SER A 20 16.66 20.91 -30.79
CA SER A 20 17.99 21.45 -30.54
C SER A 20 17.89 22.53 -29.47
N THR A 21 18.64 22.40 -28.37
CA THR A 21 19.12 23.55 -27.58
C THR A 21 20.46 23.21 -26.91
N ASN A 22 21.40 24.13 -27.10
CA ASN A 22 22.81 24.18 -26.70
C ASN A 22 23.18 23.48 -25.37
N SER A 23 24.16 22.57 -25.48
CA SER A 23 24.84 21.89 -24.38
C SER A 23 25.97 22.77 -23.81
N THR A 24 25.81 23.22 -22.56
CA THR A 24 26.97 23.51 -21.70
C THR A 24 27.47 22.18 -21.15
N THR A 25 28.63 21.75 -21.63
CA THR A 25 29.30 20.51 -21.26
C THR A 25 29.64 20.48 -19.77
N ILE A 26 28.91 19.67 -18.99
CA ILE A 26 29.38 19.20 -17.67
C ILE A 26 29.97 17.81 -17.91
N ASN A 27 31.30 17.72 -17.89
CA ASN A 27 32.03 16.46 -17.94
C ASN A 27 31.75 15.66 -16.66
N ILE A 28 30.88 14.65 -16.76
CA ILE A 28 30.84 13.55 -15.80
C ILE A 28 31.74 12.47 -16.38
N THR A 29 32.93 12.34 -15.81
CA THR A 29 33.78 11.17 -16.02
C THR A 29 33.03 9.93 -15.56
N THR A 30 32.54 9.14 -16.50
CA THR A 30 32.14 7.75 -16.29
C THR A 30 33.43 6.95 -16.12
N ASN A 31 33.66 6.40 -14.92
CA ASN A 31 34.65 5.35 -14.75
C ASN A 31 33.92 4.06 -14.36
N ASP A 32 34.22 3.04 -15.15
CA ASP A 32 33.59 1.73 -15.20
C ASP A 32 33.72 0.90 -13.93
N ALA A 33 32.69 0.13 -13.61
CA ALA A 33 32.76 -1.33 -13.52
C ALA A 33 31.39 -1.89 -13.08
N ALA A 34 30.89 -2.86 -13.82
CA ALA A 34 29.64 -3.58 -13.55
C ALA A 34 29.60 -4.12 -12.10
N ALA A 35 28.73 -3.54 -11.28
CA ALA A 35 28.41 -4.06 -9.95
C ALA A 35 27.52 -5.32 -10.09
N THR A 36 28.13 -6.47 -10.36
CA THR A 36 27.49 -7.80 -10.33
C THR A 36 27.54 -8.41 -8.93
N GLY A 37 27.09 -7.66 -7.92
CA GLY A 37 26.87 -8.16 -6.56
C GLY A 37 25.37 -8.37 -6.28
N PRO A 38 24.99 -9.29 -5.36
CA PRO A 38 23.59 -9.41 -4.94
C PRO A 38 23.10 -8.06 -4.39
N LEU A 39 21.97 -7.59 -4.92
CA LEU A 39 21.39 -6.29 -4.59
C LEU A 39 21.13 -6.18 -3.08
N LYS A 40 21.82 -5.25 -2.43
CA LYS A 40 21.87 -5.10 -0.97
C LYS A 40 20.60 -4.39 -0.49
N THR A 41 19.56 -5.14 -0.12
CA THR A 41 18.46 -4.57 0.68
C THR A 41 19.00 -4.28 2.06
N ILE A 42 19.02 -3.02 2.50
CA ILE A 42 19.40 -2.66 3.87
C ILE A 42 18.13 -2.83 4.72
N PRO A 43 18.04 -3.85 5.58
CA PRO A 43 16.86 -4.06 6.42
C PRO A 43 16.73 -2.90 7.42
N ILE A 44 15.50 -2.57 7.79
CA ILE A 44 15.24 -1.63 8.88
C ILE A 44 15.81 -2.25 10.16
N PRO A 45 16.68 -1.55 10.91
CA PRO A 45 17.35 -2.10 12.08
C PRO A 45 16.41 -2.11 13.30
N ASN A 46 15.28 -2.81 13.18
CA ASN A 46 14.29 -2.91 14.24
C ASN A 46 14.87 -3.66 15.44
N PRO A 47 14.61 -3.18 16.68
CA PRO A 47 14.94 -3.94 17.87
C PRO A 47 14.09 -5.24 17.91
N PRO A 48 14.50 -6.24 18.73
CA PRO A 48 13.79 -7.51 18.85
C PRO A 48 12.29 -7.32 19.15
N PRO A 49 11.44 -8.30 18.82
CA PRO A 49 10.04 -8.32 19.26
C PRO A 49 9.91 -8.06 20.74
N ALA A 50 9.40 -6.89 21.08
CA ALA A 50 8.77 -6.62 22.36
C ALA A 50 7.27 -6.81 22.12
N GLY A 51 6.54 -7.34 23.10
CA GLY A 51 5.10 -7.59 22.97
C GLY A 51 4.28 -6.35 22.57
N HIS A 52 2.98 -6.54 22.36
CA HIS A 52 2.09 -5.49 21.88
C HIS A 52 2.21 -4.17 22.67
N GLY A 53 2.43 -3.08 21.95
CA GLY A 53 2.49 -1.73 22.47
C GLY A 53 1.73 -0.79 21.53
N PRO A 54 1.19 0.34 22.04
CA PRO A 54 0.51 1.29 21.17
C PRO A 54 1.52 1.98 20.24
N ILE A 55 1.07 2.34 19.05
CA ILE A 55 1.83 3.21 18.15
C ILE A 55 2.12 4.55 18.86
N LYS A 56 3.40 4.91 18.90
CA LYS A 56 3.94 6.12 19.53
C LYS A 56 4.23 7.21 18.51
N VAL A 57 4.61 6.83 17.28
CA VAL A 57 4.99 7.77 16.22
C VAL A 57 4.30 7.47 14.90
N LEU A 58 3.57 8.45 14.39
CA LEU A 58 2.99 8.46 13.05
C LEU A 58 3.85 9.36 12.15
N TYR A 59 4.33 8.84 11.04
CA TYR A 59 4.94 9.69 10.02
C TYR A 59 3.86 10.23 9.08
N GLY A 60 3.63 11.54 9.13
CA GLY A 60 2.64 12.23 8.33
C GLY A 60 3.13 12.71 6.97
N GLY A 61 4.39 12.45 6.60
CA GLY A 61 4.86 12.69 5.24
C GLY A 61 4.28 11.67 4.25
N LEU A 62 4.03 12.10 3.02
CA LEU A 62 3.58 11.19 1.96
C LEU A 62 4.75 10.32 1.45
N MET A 63 4.45 9.32 0.63
CA MET A 63 5.47 8.60 -0.11
C MET A 63 6.40 9.56 -0.87
N ARG A 64 7.66 9.14 -1.05
CA ARG A 64 8.72 9.91 -1.73
C ARG A 64 9.20 11.15 -0.95
N MET A 65 8.98 11.17 0.36
CA MET A 65 9.44 12.24 1.26
C MET A 65 10.49 11.80 2.28
N GLY A 66 11.26 10.76 1.98
CA GLY A 66 12.24 10.22 2.91
C GLY A 66 11.61 9.32 4.00
N SER A 67 10.44 8.74 3.73
CA SER A 67 9.76 7.79 4.63
C SER A 67 10.68 6.65 5.08
N LEU A 68 11.49 6.09 4.17
CA LEU A 68 12.44 5.03 4.50
C LEU A 68 13.60 5.51 5.37
N SER A 69 14.17 6.68 5.06
CA SER A 69 15.17 7.30 5.94
C SER A 69 14.61 7.51 7.35
N MET A 70 13.38 8.04 7.44
CA MET A 70 12.72 8.22 8.72
C MET A 70 12.50 6.89 9.44
N ALA A 71 12.10 5.83 8.73
CA ALA A 71 11.93 4.51 9.32
C ALA A 71 13.22 3.99 9.97
N HIS A 72 14.36 4.12 9.26
CA HIS A 72 15.66 3.76 9.82
C HIS A 72 16.05 4.65 11.00
N ALA A 73 15.77 5.96 10.93
CA ALA A 73 16.09 6.90 11.99
C ALA A 73 15.35 6.56 13.29
N LEU A 74 14.04 6.28 13.19
CA LEU A 74 13.18 5.85 14.30
C LEU A 74 13.62 4.49 14.87
N ALA A 75 13.97 3.54 13.99
CA ALA A 75 14.50 2.24 14.40
C ALA A 75 15.81 2.37 15.19
N THR A 76 16.72 3.27 14.79
CA THR A 76 17.94 3.58 15.56
C THR A 76 17.62 4.12 16.97
N LEU A 77 16.50 4.82 17.14
CA LEU A 77 16.05 5.33 18.45
C LEU A 77 15.35 4.25 19.29
N GLY A 78 15.43 2.99 18.88
CA GLY A 78 14.84 1.85 19.58
C GLY A 78 13.33 1.73 19.41
N LEU A 79 12.75 2.39 18.40
CA LEU A 79 11.32 2.23 18.06
C LEU A 79 11.17 1.14 17.01
N ARG A 80 10.38 0.11 17.30
CA ARG A 80 10.01 -0.89 16.28
C ARG A 80 9.21 -0.18 15.19
N THR A 81 9.80 -0.03 14.02
CA THR A 81 9.24 0.82 12.97
C THR A 81 8.82 -0.01 11.78
N HIS A 82 7.55 0.12 11.42
CA HIS A 82 6.98 -0.45 10.23
C HIS A 82 7.09 0.53 9.07
N HIS A 83 7.66 0.07 7.95
CA HIS A 83 7.55 0.77 6.68
C HIS A 83 6.62 -0.07 5.81
N LEU A 84 5.40 0.41 5.57
CA LEU A 84 4.28 -0.40 5.05
C LEU A 84 4.55 -1.12 3.71
N LEU A 85 5.61 -0.74 2.98
CA LEU A 85 6.03 -1.45 1.77
C LEU A 85 7.15 -2.49 2.01
N GLU A 86 7.89 -2.42 3.11
CA GLU A 86 9.11 -3.19 3.34
C GLU A 86 8.89 -4.52 4.07
N ASP A 87 7.84 -4.62 4.90
CA ASP A 87 7.71 -5.68 5.91
C ASP A 87 6.87 -6.90 5.49
N GLY A 88 6.54 -7.02 4.20
CA GLY A 88 5.97 -8.24 3.64
C GLY A 88 4.78 -8.03 2.70
N TRP A 89 4.15 -9.13 2.31
CA TRP A 89 3.03 -9.13 1.36
C TRP A 89 1.66 -9.33 2.02
N ASP A 90 1.62 -9.63 3.32
CA ASP A 90 0.38 -9.92 4.05
C ASP A 90 -0.34 -8.65 4.53
N VAL A 91 0.34 -7.49 4.51
CA VAL A 91 -0.25 -6.18 4.87
C VAL A 91 -1.25 -5.63 3.86
N TRP A 92 -1.24 -6.15 2.62
CA TRP A 92 -1.97 -5.55 1.50
C TRP A 92 -3.48 -5.76 1.56
N GLU A 93 -3.95 -6.89 2.09
CA GLU A 93 -5.39 -7.12 2.25
C GLU A 93 -6.00 -6.19 3.31
N PRO A 94 -5.45 -6.09 4.54
CA PRO A 94 -5.90 -5.08 5.50
C PRO A 94 -5.81 -3.65 4.96
N LEU A 95 -4.73 -3.28 4.24
CA LEU A 95 -4.61 -1.96 3.61
C LEU A 95 -5.67 -1.71 2.53
N GLN A 96 -6.09 -2.74 1.80
CA GLN A 96 -7.20 -2.63 0.87
C GLN A 96 -8.51 -2.33 1.62
N ARG A 97 -8.80 -3.05 2.71
CA ARG A 97 -9.98 -2.77 3.55
C ARG A 97 -9.94 -1.35 4.12
N ALA A 98 -8.77 -0.88 4.56
CA ALA A 98 -8.57 0.49 5.01
C ALA A 98 -8.86 1.51 3.90
N ALA A 99 -8.37 1.26 2.68
CA ALA A 99 -8.66 2.11 1.52
C ALA A 99 -10.16 2.14 1.19
N ASP A 100 -10.81 0.98 1.21
CA ASP A 100 -12.23 0.85 0.91
C ASP A 100 -13.09 1.60 1.95
N ALA A 101 -12.76 1.49 3.24
CA ALA A 101 -13.42 2.23 4.32
C ALA A 101 -13.14 3.74 4.27
N THR A 102 -11.93 4.14 3.84
CA THR A 102 -11.50 5.56 3.81
C THR A 102 -12.05 6.29 2.59
N PHE A 103 -12.17 5.61 1.46
CA PHE A 103 -12.53 6.19 0.17
C PHE A 103 -13.80 5.52 -0.38
N PRO A 104 -14.97 5.72 0.25
CA PRO A 104 -16.21 5.01 -0.13
C PRO A 104 -16.67 5.32 -1.56
N PHE A 105 -16.31 6.48 -2.11
CA PHE A 105 -16.64 6.87 -3.49
C PHE A 105 -15.98 6.00 -4.57
N LEU A 106 -14.99 5.17 -4.21
CA LEU A 106 -14.39 4.18 -5.12
C LEU A 106 -15.37 3.07 -5.52
N PHE A 107 -16.54 3.03 -4.88
CA PHE A 107 -17.62 2.11 -5.19
C PHE A 107 -18.80 2.89 -5.78
N PRO A 108 -19.17 2.67 -7.05
CA PRO A 108 -20.20 3.45 -7.76
C PRO A 108 -21.63 3.32 -7.19
N SER A 109 -21.81 2.60 -6.08
CA SER A 109 -23.02 2.61 -5.26
C SER A 109 -23.25 3.91 -4.49
N PHE A 110 -22.23 4.76 -4.37
CA PHE A 110 -22.32 6.01 -3.64
C PHE A 110 -22.62 7.18 -4.59
N PRO A 111 -23.79 7.84 -4.49
CA PRO A 111 -24.00 9.08 -5.25
C PRO A 111 -23.01 10.15 -4.80
N PRO A 112 -22.56 11.04 -5.70
CA PRO A 112 -21.67 12.13 -5.34
C PRO A 112 -22.33 13.02 -4.28
N LEU A 113 -21.55 13.44 -3.28
CA LEU A 113 -21.95 14.47 -2.31
C LEU A 113 -22.36 15.74 -3.07
N GLY A 114 -23.67 15.95 -3.22
CA GLY A 114 -24.24 17.09 -3.94
C GLY A 114 -25.49 16.80 -4.79
N ALA A 115 -25.89 15.53 -4.98
CA ALA A 115 -27.08 15.19 -5.78
C ALA A 115 -28.41 15.15 -4.99
N ALA A 116 -28.49 15.84 -3.86
CA ALA A 116 -29.77 16.11 -3.19
C ALA A 116 -30.25 17.49 -3.64
N GLU A 117 -31.15 17.51 -4.63
CA GLU A 117 -32.30 18.43 -4.76
C GLU A 117 -32.68 18.65 -6.23
N ARG A 118 -33.58 17.79 -6.71
CA ARG A 118 -34.83 18.17 -7.41
C ARG A 118 -35.47 16.90 -7.97
N GLY A 119 -36.54 16.45 -7.33
CA GLY A 119 -37.35 15.35 -7.82
C GLY A 119 -38.61 15.22 -6.98
N ASP A 120 -39.74 15.49 -7.62
CA ASP A 120 -41.10 15.45 -7.07
C ASP A 120 -41.37 14.19 -6.23
N TYR A 121 -41.86 14.40 -5.00
CA TYR A 121 -42.22 13.33 -4.08
C TYR A 121 -43.66 12.88 -4.32
N SER A 122 -43.86 11.91 -5.20
CA SER A 122 -44.98 10.98 -5.06
C SER A 122 -44.64 9.62 -5.68
N ASN A 123 -44.88 8.55 -4.91
CA ASN A 123 -44.61 7.12 -5.18
C ASN A 123 -43.14 6.62 -5.12
N SER A 124 -42.62 6.31 -3.92
CA SER A 124 -41.42 5.44 -3.83
C SER A 124 -41.12 4.73 -2.49
N SER A 125 -42.06 4.55 -1.56
CA SER A 125 -41.75 4.00 -0.21
C SER A 125 -41.06 2.62 -0.23
N SER A 126 -41.46 1.71 -1.13
CA SER A 126 -40.87 0.37 -1.26
C SER A 126 -39.55 0.35 -2.04
N LYS A 127 -39.38 1.21 -3.05
CA LYS A 127 -38.10 1.38 -3.76
C LYS A 127 -37.06 2.10 -2.91
N GLN A 128 -37.46 3.07 -2.09
CA GLN A 128 -36.60 3.74 -1.12
C GLN A 128 -36.16 2.79 -0.01
N GLN A 129 -37.04 1.93 0.49
CA GLN A 129 -36.66 0.92 1.49
C GLN A 129 -35.72 -0.15 0.91
N GLN A 130 -35.93 -0.60 -0.33
CA GLN A 130 -35.01 -1.52 -1.01
C GLN A 130 -33.66 -0.87 -1.32
N GLN A 131 -33.64 0.41 -1.74
CA GLN A 131 -32.41 1.17 -1.93
C GLN A 131 -31.68 1.44 -0.61
N GLN A 132 -32.38 1.73 0.47
CA GLN A 132 -31.79 1.90 1.80
C GLN A 132 -31.22 0.58 2.35
N GLN A 133 -31.90 -0.55 2.15
CA GLN A 133 -31.37 -1.86 2.54
C GLN A 133 -30.16 -2.27 1.69
N GLN A 134 -30.16 -1.97 0.38
CA GLN A 134 -28.99 -2.21 -0.49
C GLN A 134 -27.83 -1.25 -0.14
N GLN A 135 -28.10 0.00 0.23
CA GLN A 135 -27.07 0.95 0.70
C GLN A 135 -26.46 0.54 2.04
N GLN A 136 -27.26 0.03 2.98
CA GLN A 136 -26.76 -0.51 4.25
C GLN A 136 -25.91 -1.78 4.06
N GLN A 137 -26.17 -2.58 3.02
CA GLN A 137 -25.35 -3.76 2.69
C GLN A 137 -24.05 -3.43 1.91
N GLN A 138 -23.89 -2.20 1.41
CA GLN A 138 -22.79 -1.82 0.52
C GLN A 138 -21.77 -0.83 1.12
N THR A 139 -21.97 -0.39 2.36
CA THR A 139 -20.97 0.44 3.05
C THR A 139 -19.85 -0.45 3.58
N PRO A 140 -18.59 -0.25 3.17
CA PRO A 140 -17.47 -0.97 3.76
C PRO A 140 -17.48 -0.79 5.28
N PRO A 141 -17.20 -1.84 6.07
CA PRO A 141 -17.13 -1.72 7.52
C PRO A 141 -16.13 -0.63 7.92
N ALA A 142 -16.43 0.09 9.00
CA ALA A 142 -15.50 1.06 9.55
C ALA A 142 -14.16 0.38 9.87
N PHE A 143 -13.05 1.06 9.54
CA PHE A 143 -11.70 0.55 9.80
C PHE A 143 -11.14 1.26 11.04
N GLY A 144 -11.17 0.57 12.17
CA GLY A 144 -10.86 1.11 13.49
C GLY A 144 -9.49 0.72 14.00
N ARG A 145 -9.23 1.04 15.28
CA ARG A 145 -7.95 0.72 15.94
C ARG A 145 -7.62 -0.77 15.91
N ALA A 146 -8.60 -1.64 16.16
CA ALA A 146 -8.39 -3.09 16.14
C ALA A 146 -7.92 -3.58 14.76
N ASP A 147 -8.50 -3.05 13.68
CA ASP A 147 -8.08 -3.37 12.32
C ASP A 147 -6.66 -2.83 12.01
N TRP A 148 -6.33 -1.64 12.51
CA TRP A 148 -4.97 -1.12 12.41
C TRP A 148 -3.97 -1.95 13.23
N ASP A 149 -4.35 -2.46 14.38
CA ASP A 149 -3.51 -3.31 15.23
C ASP A 149 -3.18 -4.66 14.53
N GLU A 150 -4.00 -5.15 13.59
CA GLU A 150 -3.66 -6.32 12.76
C GLU A 150 -2.39 -6.09 11.90
N ILE A 151 -2.15 -4.84 11.52
CA ILE A 151 -1.00 -4.44 10.70
C ILE A 151 0.14 -3.91 11.58
N LEU A 152 -0.21 -3.12 12.59
CA LEU A 152 0.70 -2.23 13.32
C LEU A 152 0.91 -2.62 14.78
N GLY A 153 0.16 -3.60 15.31
CA GLY A 153 0.11 -3.89 16.75
C GLY A 153 1.42 -4.40 17.36
N GLU A 154 2.41 -4.74 16.54
CA GLU A 154 3.76 -5.11 16.98
C GLU A 154 4.79 -3.98 16.84
N TYR A 155 4.37 -2.78 16.44
CA TYR A 155 5.26 -1.67 16.10
C TYR A 155 4.98 -0.44 16.97
N ASP A 156 6.03 0.32 17.24
CA ASP A 156 5.99 1.60 17.94
C ASP A 156 5.81 2.77 16.98
N ALA A 157 6.17 2.59 15.70
CA ALA A 157 6.12 3.65 14.71
C ALA A 157 5.71 3.12 13.33
N VAL A 158 5.07 3.96 12.54
CA VAL A 158 4.67 3.63 11.17
C VAL A 158 5.04 4.75 10.20
N THR A 159 5.53 4.36 9.03
CA THR A 159 5.94 5.27 7.96
C THR A 159 5.34 4.88 6.61
N ASP A 160 5.65 5.69 5.59
CA ASP A 160 5.32 5.44 4.19
C ASP A 160 3.84 5.62 3.84
N LEU A 161 3.09 4.53 3.56
CA LEU A 161 1.67 4.60 3.22
C LEU A 161 0.81 5.20 4.35
N ALA A 162 1.35 5.29 5.58
CA ALA A 162 0.70 5.95 6.71
C ALA A 162 0.29 7.39 6.39
N GLY A 163 1.05 8.10 5.56
CA GLY A 163 0.70 9.46 5.14
C GLY A 163 -0.65 9.54 4.42
N PHE A 164 -1.04 8.50 3.66
CA PHE A 164 -2.33 8.48 2.96
C PHE A 164 -3.53 8.22 3.88
N PHE A 165 -3.28 7.67 5.07
CA PHE A 165 -4.28 7.32 6.09
C PHE A 165 -4.12 8.13 7.37
N LEU A 166 -3.39 9.25 7.32
CA LEU A 166 -3.01 9.99 8.51
C LEU A 166 -4.22 10.41 9.38
N PRO A 167 -5.35 10.89 8.83
CA PRO A 167 -6.53 11.18 9.63
C PRO A 167 -7.07 9.97 10.40
N GLN A 168 -7.12 8.81 9.76
CA GLN A 168 -7.60 7.56 10.33
C GLN A 168 -6.65 7.06 11.42
N LEU A 169 -5.34 7.16 11.17
CA LEU A 169 -4.30 6.76 12.13
C LEU A 169 -4.26 7.70 13.34
N VAL A 170 -4.39 9.02 13.16
CA VAL A 170 -4.47 9.98 14.27
C VAL A 170 -5.70 9.72 15.14
N ALA A 171 -6.84 9.37 14.52
CA ALA A 171 -8.05 9.00 15.26
C ALA A 171 -7.89 7.66 16.01
N ALA A 172 -7.25 6.66 15.40
CA ALA A 172 -7.00 5.36 16.01
C ALA A 172 -5.96 5.40 17.14
N TYR A 173 -4.98 6.30 17.04
CA TYR A 173 -3.88 6.46 17.98
C TYR A 173 -3.78 7.91 18.47
N PRO A 174 -4.72 8.35 19.34
CA PRO A 174 -4.81 9.74 19.78
C PRO A 174 -3.64 10.20 20.65
N ASP A 175 -2.82 9.30 21.18
CA ASP A 175 -1.63 9.64 21.97
C ASP A 175 -0.34 9.66 21.13
N ALA A 176 -0.40 9.19 19.88
CA ALA A 176 0.77 9.14 19.02
C ALA A 176 1.23 10.55 18.62
N ARG A 177 2.54 10.76 18.65
CA ARG A 177 3.20 11.95 18.10
C ARG A 177 3.26 11.83 16.58
N VAL A 178 3.15 12.94 15.87
CA VAL A 178 3.15 13.02 14.41
C VAL A 178 4.42 13.72 13.94
N VAL A 179 5.25 13.04 13.16
CA VAL A 179 6.43 13.62 12.50
C VAL A 179 6.10 13.86 11.04
N VAL A 180 6.19 15.10 10.59
CA VAL A 180 5.80 15.51 9.24
C VAL A 180 7.00 16.05 8.49
N VAL A 181 7.34 15.38 7.40
CA VAL A 181 8.30 15.88 6.42
C VAL A 181 7.52 16.40 5.23
N GLN A 182 7.70 17.68 4.91
CA GLN A 182 7.10 18.31 3.74
C GLN A 182 8.22 18.80 2.80
N ARG A 183 8.08 18.53 1.50
CA ARG A 183 9.01 19.00 0.45
C ARG A 183 8.34 20.08 -0.41
N ASP A 184 9.12 20.69 -1.30
CA ASP A 184 8.53 21.44 -2.40
C ASP A 184 7.61 20.52 -3.24
N PHE A 185 6.44 21.04 -3.62
CA PHE A 185 5.42 20.27 -4.34
C PHE A 185 5.94 19.77 -5.68
N GLU A 186 6.56 20.64 -6.50
CA GLU A 186 6.98 20.27 -7.85
C GLU A 186 8.02 19.15 -7.82
N ARG A 187 8.99 19.26 -6.91
CA ARG A 187 10.00 18.21 -6.70
C ARG A 187 9.40 16.92 -6.16
N TRP A 188 8.43 17.00 -5.25
CA TRP A 188 7.75 15.82 -4.73
C TRP A 188 6.92 15.14 -5.82
N TRP A 189 6.08 15.91 -6.52
CA TRP A 189 5.18 15.41 -7.54
C TRP A 189 5.94 14.73 -8.69
N ALA A 190 7.02 15.33 -9.18
CA ALA A 190 7.86 14.71 -10.19
C ALA A 190 8.41 13.33 -9.75
N SER A 191 8.76 13.17 -8.47
CA SER A 191 9.19 11.87 -7.95
C SER A 191 8.02 10.91 -7.69
N MET A 192 6.91 11.39 -7.16
CA MET A 192 5.71 10.62 -6.85
C MET A 192 5.09 10.06 -8.14
N GLU A 193 4.95 10.92 -9.15
CA GLU A 193 4.41 10.54 -10.44
C GLU A 193 5.28 9.48 -11.11
N ARG A 194 6.58 9.72 -11.22
CA ARG A 194 7.52 8.84 -11.93
C ARG A 194 7.68 7.48 -11.27
N GLU A 195 7.85 7.46 -9.94
CA GLU A 195 8.22 6.23 -9.22
C GLU A 195 7.00 5.46 -8.68
N VAL A 196 5.85 6.12 -8.49
CA VAL A 196 4.68 5.50 -7.83
C VAL A 196 3.45 5.54 -8.72
N VAL A 197 3.00 6.72 -9.17
CA VAL A 197 1.72 6.84 -9.87
C VAL A 197 1.77 6.16 -11.23
N VAL A 198 2.74 6.51 -12.09
CA VAL A 198 2.86 5.97 -13.44
C VAL A 198 3.02 4.45 -13.45
N PRO A 199 3.91 3.83 -12.64
CA PRO A 199 4.04 2.38 -12.60
C PRO A 199 2.78 1.63 -12.16
N ASN A 200 1.94 2.24 -11.32
CA ASN A 200 0.70 1.63 -10.83
C ASN A 200 -0.50 1.87 -11.75
N LEU A 201 -0.54 2.99 -12.51
CA LEU A 201 -1.66 3.32 -13.39
C LEU A 201 -1.46 2.91 -14.85
N ARG A 202 -0.22 2.94 -15.36
CA ARG A 202 0.10 2.66 -16.77
C ARG A 202 0.61 1.23 -17.02
N MET A 203 0.30 0.29 -16.12
CA MET A 203 0.62 -1.11 -16.32
C MET A 203 -0.02 -1.66 -17.61
N SER A 204 0.75 -2.40 -18.41
CA SER A 204 0.30 -2.96 -19.68
C SER A 204 -0.86 -3.96 -19.48
N VAL A 205 -1.67 -4.23 -20.51
CA VAL A 205 -2.75 -5.24 -20.42
C VAL A 205 -2.18 -6.61 -20.05
N ALA A 206 -1.08 -7.01 -20.70
CA ALA A 206 -0.40 -8.27 -20.42
C ALA A 206 0.16 -8.31 -18.98
N GLY A 207 0.71 -7.19 -18.50
CA GLY A 207 1.16 -7.01 -17.13
C GLY A 207 0.03 -7.15 -16.12
N ARG A 208 -1.12 -6.50 -16.36
CA ARG A 208 -2.32 -6.61 -15.51
C ARG A 208 -2.85 -8.03 -15.44
N VAL A 209 -2.91 -8.73 -16.58
CA VAL A 209 -3.31 -10.14 -16.63
C VAL A 209 -2.31 -11.01 -15.84
N PHE A 210 -1.01 -10.78 -16.01
CA PHE A 210 0.03 -11.50 -15.28
C PHE A 210 -0.08 -11.30 -13.76
N ILE A 211 -0.22 -10.06 -13.30
CA ILE A 211 -0.43 -9.74 -11.88
C ILE A 211 -1.70 -10.43 -11.36
N LYS A 212 -2.82 -10.33 -12.08
CA LYS A 212 -4.08 -10.95 -11.64
C LYS A 212 -3.98 -12.48 -11.53
N LEU A 213 -3.40 -13.14 -12.52
CA LEU A 213 -3.31 -14.60 -12.51
C LEU A 213 -2.26 -15.11 -11.51
N VAL A 214 -1.07 -14.50 -11.49
CA VAL A 214 0.06 -15.02 -10.72
C VAL A 214 0.09 -14.46 -9.30
N PHE A 215 -0.11 -13.15 -9.13
CA PHE A 215 0.02 -12.51 -7.82
C PHE A 215 -1.27 -12.67 -7.03
N GLU A 216 -2.39 -12.24 -7.59
CA GLU A 216 -3.67 -12.29 -6.89
C GLU A 216 -4.20 -13.74 -6.85
N GLY A 217 -4.17 -14.45 -7.98
CA GLY A 217 -4.64 -15.84 -8.08
C GLY A 217 -3.74 -16.83 -7.34
N LEU A 218 -2.50 -17.02 -7.82
CA LEU A 218 -1.62 -18.08 -7.29
C LEU A 218 -0.95 -17.70 -5.97
N ALA A 219 -0.45 -16.46 -5.81
CA ALA A 219 0.23 -16.04 -4.59
C ALA A 219 -0.72 -15.47 -3.51
N GLY A 220 -1.95 -15.12 -3.87
CA GLY A 220 -2.93 -14.50 -2.96
C GLY A 220 -2.49 -13.13 -2.45
N VAL A 221 -1.82 -12.33 -3.28
CA VAL A 221 -1.26 -11.02 -2.93
C VAL A 221 -1.98 -9.94 -3.73
N GLN A 222 -2.71 -9.06 -3.02
CA GLN A 222 -3.55 -8.00 -3.63
C GLN A 222 -2.87 -6.63 -3.71
N ALA A 223 -1.52 -6.59 -3.69
CA ALA A 223 -0.75 -5.35 -3.58
C ALA A 223 -1.09 -4.31 -4.67
N ALA A 224 -1.19 -4.74 -5.94
CA ALA A 224 -1.47 -3.83 -7.04
C ALA A 224 -2.89 -3.24 -6.96
N GLY A 225 -3.88 -4.06 -6.61
CA GLY A 225 -5.26 -3.62 -6.40
C GLY A 225 -5.39 -2.64 -5.23
N ALA A 226 -4.80 -2.98 -4.08
CA ALA A 226 -4.77 -2.13 -2.89
C ALA A 226 -4.09 -0.78 -3.17
N MET A 227 -2.90 -0.80 -3.78
CA MET A 227 -2.17 0.43 -4.12
C MET A 227 -2.94 1.31 -5.09
N LYS A 228 -3.58 0.72 -6.12
CA LYS A 228 -4.42 1.48 -7.04
C LYS A 228 -5.60 2.14 -6.31
N ARG A 229 -6.29 1.42 -5.42
CA ARG A 229 -7.39 1.98 -4.61
C ARG A 229 -6.92 3.14 -3.73
N ILE A 230 -5.78 3.00 -3.06
CA ILE A 230 -5.18 4.07 -2.25
C ILE A 230 -4.91 5.31 -3.10
N LEU A 231 -4.27 5.14 -4.27
CA LEU A 231 -3.94 6.26 -5.14
C LEU A 231 -5.19 6.95 -5.71
N VAL A 232 -6.10 6.18 -6.31
CA VAL A 232 -7.36 6.72 -6.87
C VAL A 232 -8.19 7.40 -5.78
N GLY A 233 -8.28 6.79 -4.60
CA GLY A 233 -9.01 7.30 -3.46
C GLY A 233 -8.43 8.59 -2.89
N TRP A 234 -7.12 8.61 -2.66
CA TRP A 234 -6.49 9.77 -2.04
C TRP A 234 -6.38 10.96 -2.99
N PHE A 235 -6.08 10.72 -4.28
CA PHE A 235 -6.05 11.77 -5.30
C PHE A 235 -7.45 12.16 -5.82
N ARG A 236 -8.50 11.40 -5.47
CA ARG A 236 -9.86 11.59 -5.96
C ARG A 236 -9.93 11.61 -7.49
N ALA A 237 -9.28 10.63 -8.11
CA ALA A 237 -9.04 10.61 -9.54
C ALA A 237 -8.96 9.18 -10.07
N GLU A 238 -9.68 8.88 -11.15
CA GLU A 238 -9.69 7.58 -11.82
C GLU A 238 -8.63 7.46 -12.90
N THR A 239 -8.24 8.60 -13.48
CA THR A 239 -7.23 8.66 -14.54
C THR A 239 -5.94 9.33 -14.08
N LEU A 240 -4.85 9.09 -14.82
CA LEU A 240 -3.57 9.77 -14.55
C LEU A 240 -3.68 11.29 -14.75
N GLU A 241 -4.51 11.74 -15.68
CA GLU A 241 -4.66 13.17 -15.95
C GLU A 241 -5.40 13.87 -14.82
N GLU A 242 -6.52 13.31 -14.36
CA GLU A 242 -7.22 13.78 -13.16
C GLU A 242 -6.30 13.76 -11.92
N MET A 243 -5.43 12.75 -11.79
CA MET A 243 -4.45 12.72 -10.69
C MET A 243 -3.49 13.89 -10.75
N ARG A 244 -3.01 14.28 -11.94
CA ARG A 244 -2.13 15.45 -12.13
C ARG A 244 -2.85 16.73 -11.78
N GLU A 245 -4.09 16.88 -12.25
CA GLU A 245 -4.93 18.05 -11.99
C GLU A 245 -5.20 18.21 -10.48
N ASN A 246 -5.49 17.10 -9.79
CA ASN A 246 -5.84 17.10 -8.37
C ASN A 246 -4.63 17.13 -7.43
N ALA A 247 -3.43 16.72 -7.91
CA ALA A 247 -2.27 16.47 -7.06
C ALA A 247 -1.92 17.63 -6.12
N ARG A 248 -1.90 18.86 -6.65
CA ARG A 248 -1.54 20.05 -5.86
C ARG A 248 -2.56 20.34 -4.76
N ALA A 249 -3.84 20.35 -5.10
CA ALA A 249 -4.90 20.62 -4.14
C ALA A 249 -4.90 19.57 -3.02
N ARG A 250 -4.80 18.28 -3.37
CA ARG A 250 -4.77 17.17 -2.39
C ARG A 250 -3.53 17.21 -1.50
N TYR A 251 -2.38 17.55 -2.08
CA TYR A 251 -1.13 17.77 -1.34
C TYR A 251 -1.28 18.87 -0.29
N GLU A 252 -1.74 20.06 -0.70
CA GLU A 252 -1.87 21.20 0.19
C GLU A 252 -2.93 20.96 1.27
N GLU A 253 -4.04 20.31 0.92
CA GLU A 253 -5.08 19.89 1.86
C GLU A 253 -4.54 18.96 2.94
N HIS A 254 -3.70 17.97 2.58
CA HIS A 254 -3.10 17.06 3.55
C HIS A 254 -2.27 17.78 4.62
N TYR A 255 -1.37 18.67 4.21
CA TYR A 255 -0.53 19.39 5.18
C TYR A 255 -1.29 20.47 5.94
N ARG A 256 -2.32 21.05 5.34
CA ARG A 256 -3.24 21.96 6.04
C ARG A 256 -4.01 21.21 7.12
N TRP A 257 -4.57 20.05 6.77
CA TRP A 257 -5.32 19.21 7.69
C TRP A 257 -4.49 18.85 8.93
N VAL A 258 -3.21 18.48 8.76
CA VAL A 258 -2.31 18.22 9.89
C VAL A 258 -2.24 19.41 10.84
N ARG A 259 -1.98 20.61 10.31
CA ARG A 259 -1.81 21.83 11.12
C ARG A 259 -3.08 22.25 11.84
N GLU A 260 -4.23 21.96 11.25
CA GLU A 260 -5.53 22.35 11.78
C GLU A 260 -6.11 21.33 12.77
N ASN A 261 -5.79 20.04 12.62
CA ASN A 261 -6.48 18.96 13.34
C ASN A 261 -5.61 18.17 14.32
N VAL A 262 -4.27 18.32 14.27
CA VAL A 262 -3.37 17.68 15.23
C VAL A 262 -2.85 18.72 16.22
N PRO A 263 -2.95 18.48 17.55
CA PRO A 263 -2.40 19.40 18.55
C PRO A 263 -0.93 19.71 18.29
N ARG A 264 -0.54 20.98 18.38
CA ARG A 264 0.79 21.46 17.96
C ARG A 264 1.93 20.76 18.72
N GLU A 265 1.71 20.48 19.99
CA GLU A 265 2.63 19.74 20.87
C GLU A 265 2.85 18.28 20.44
N ARG A 266 1.94 17.73 19.63
CA ARG A 266 2.04 16.40 19.03
C ARG A 266 2.61 16.43 17.61
N VAL A 267 2.98 17.59 17.06
CA VAL A 267 3.50 17.69 15.69
C VAL A 267 4.93 18.18 15.68
N LEU A 268 5.79 17.45 14.98
CA LEU A 268 7.11 17.91 14.56
C LEU A 268 7.11 18.11 13.04
N GLU A 269 7.24 19.35 12.58
CA GLU A 269 7.62 19.63 11.20
C GLU A 269 9.14 19.42 11.06
N TYR A 270 9.53 18.34 10.41
CA TYR A 270 10.93 17.91 10.29
C TYR A 270 11.46 18.21 8.88
N ARG A 271 12.62 18.88 8.80
CA ARG A 271 13.34 19.16 7.56
C ARG A 271 14.44 18.14 7.35
N LEU A 272 14.36 17.36 6.27
CA LEU A 272 15.45 16.45 5.92
C LEU A 272 16.78 17.21 5.79
N GLY A 273 17.79 16.74 6.51
CA GLY A 273 19.13 17.34 6.54
C GLY A 273 19.41 18.21 7.77
N GLU A 274 18.44 18.44 8.66
CA GLU A 274 18.63 19.24 9.88
C GLU A 274 19.24 18.48 11.07
N GLY A 275 19.68 17.24 10.85
CA GLY A 275 20.24 16.38 11.91
C GLY A 275 19.17 15.68 12.75
N ARG A 276 19.61 14.83 13.69
CA ARG A 276 18.72 14.00 14.52
C ARG A 276 18.13 14.77 15.70
N GLU A 277 18.73 15.88 16.06
CA GLU A 277 18.50 16.62 17.29
C GLU A 277 17.02 17.03 17.44
N PRO A 278 16.34 17.60 16.43
CA PRO A 278 14.92 17.96 16.56
C PRO A 278 14.02 16.74 16.77
N LEU A 279 14.32 15.63 16.08
CA LEU A 279 13.59 14.38 16.22
C LEU A 279 13.78 13.77 17.61
N CYS A 280 15.01 13.73 18.11
CA CYS A 280 15.34 13.17 19.42
C CYS A 280 14.74 14.00 20.56
N ALA A 281 14.85 15.33 20.49
CA ALA A 281 14.23 16.24 21.45
C ALA A 281 12.70 16.07 21.48
N PHE A 282 12.08 16.03 20.30
CA PHE A 282 10.63 15.83 20.17
C PHE A 282 10.18 14.47 20.69
N LEU A 283 10.97 13.42 20.51
CA LEU A 283 10.68 12.07 20.99
C LEU A 283 11.16 11.81 22.42
N GLN A 284 11.84 12.77 23.06
CA GLN A 284 12.46 12.65 24.38
C GLN A 284 13.41 11.43 24.45
N ARG A 285 14.30 11.35 23.47
CA ARG A 285 15.32 10.29 23.34
C ARG A 285 16.71 10.92 23.27
N ASP A 286 17.71 10.16 23.68
CA ASP A 286 19.10 10.55 23.53
C ASP A 286 19.49 10.59 22.05
N VAL A 287 20.36 11.54 21.68
CA VAL A 287 20.88 11.65 20.31
C VAL A 287 21.98 10.59 20.13
N PRO A 288 21.79 9.59 19.25
CA PRO A 288 22.81 8.57 19.02
C PRO A 288 23.99 9.13 18.21
N GLU A 289 25.20 8.60 18.42
CA GLU A 289 26.43 8.95 17.70
C GLU A 289 26.50 8.37 16.27
N VAL A 290 25.38 8.34 15.54
CA VAL A 290 25.31 7.86 14.16
C VAL A 290 24.61 8.88 13.27
N GLU A 291 25.11 9.02 12.04
CA GLU A 291 24.54 9.95 11.07
C GLU A 291 23.06 9.63 10.75
N PHE A 292 22.33 10.66 10.31
CA PHE A 292 20.96 10.46 9.84
C PHE A 292 20.98 9.63 8.54
N PRO A 293 20.21 8.54 8.46
CA PRO A 293 20.27 7.63 7.31
C PRO A 293 19.78 8.30 6.04
N ARG A 294 20.57 8.23 4.96
CA ARG A 294 20.17 8.65 3.62
C ARG A 294 19.83 7.43 2.78
N MET A 295 18.55 7.10 2.73
CA MET A 295 18.01 5.96 2.02
C MET A 295 17.24 6.42 0.77
N ASN A 296 16.91 5.46 -0.10
CA ASN A 296 15.97 5.64 -1.23
C ASN A 296 16.57 6.33 -2.47
N ASP A 297 17.76 5.88 -2.89
CA ASP A 297 18.20 6.06 -4.27
C ASP A 297 17.20 5.39 -5.23
N ALA A 298 16.93 6.01 -6.38
CA ALA A 298 15.94 5.52 -7.34
C ALA A 298 16.28 4.12 -7.88
N GLU A 299 17.57 3.82 -8.08
CA GLU A 299 18.01 2.50 -8.54
C GLU A 299 17.90 1.45 -7.43
N GLU A 300 18.17 1.82 -6.17
CA GLU A 300 17.93 0.95 -5.01
C GLU A 300 16.44 0.63 -4.82
N HIS A 301 15.54 1.59 -5.08
CA HIS A 301 14.10 1.36 -4.99
C HIS A 301 13.64 0.31 -6.01
N LYS A 302 14.01 0.47 -7.29
CA LYS A 302 13.67 -0.49 -8.35
C LYS A 302 14.24 -1.88 -8.07
N ALA A 303 15.52 -1.95 -7.69
CA ALA A 303 16.19 -3.19 -7.33
C ALA A 303 15.44 -3.96 -6.24
N ARG A 304 15.00 -3.25 -5.20
CA ARG A 304 14.28 -3.84 -4.07
C ARG A 304 12.87 -4.30 -4.42
N VAL A 305 12.12 -3.51 -5.19
CA VAL A 305 10.81 -3.93 -5.71
C VAL A 305 10.96 -5.22 -6.52
N MET A 306 11.99 -5.29 -7.38
CA MET A 306 12.28 -6.48 -8.19
C MET A 306 12.70 -7.69 -7.35
N ALA A 307 13.51 -7.49 -6.32
CA ALA A 307 13.92 -8.57 -5.41
C ALA A 307 12.72 -9.21 -4.70
N ARG A 308 11.69 -8.42 -4.34
CA ARG A 308 10.47 -8.94 -3.70
C ARG A 308 9.64 -9.84 -4.62
N PHE A 309 9.67 -9.62 -5.95
CA PHE A 309 9.01 -10.52 -6.88
C PHE A 309 9.60 -11.95 -6.83
N GLY A 310 10.88 -12.08 -6.49
CA GLY A 310 11.53 -13.39 -6.33
C GLY A 310 10.91 -14.25 -5.22
N TRP A 311 10.33 -13.65 -4.19
CA TRP A 311 9.69 -14.36 -3.08
C TRP A 311 8.26 -14.85 -3.38
N LEU A 312 7.64 -14.35 -4.44
CA LEU A 312 6.27 -14.72 -4.80
C LEU A 312 6.16 -16.13 -5.37
N VAL A 313 7.19 -16.59 -6.09
CA VAL A 313 7.23 -17.95 -6.63
C VAL A 313 7.15 -19.01 -5.51
N PRO A 314 8.01 -19.00 -4.48
CA PRO A 314 7.91 -19.96 -3.38
C PRO A 314 6.64 -19.78 -2.52
N ARG A 315 6.05 -18.58 -2.47
CA ARG A 315 4.73 -18.39 -1.82
C ARG A 315 3.61 -19.05 -2.63
N ALA A 316 3.56 -18.80 -3.94
CA ALA A 316 2.58 -19.39 -4.84
C ALA A 316 2.64 -20.93 -4.78
N LEU A 317 3.85 -21.51 -4.87
CA LEU A 317 4.06 -22.96 -4.74
C LEU A 317 3.56 -23.51 -3.39
N ARG A 318 3.84 -22.82 -2.28
CA ARG A 318 3.35 -23.24 -0.95
C ARG A 318 1.82 -23.16 -0.85
N ARG A 319 1.21 -22.12 -1.43
CA ARG A 319 -0.25 -21.94 -1.40
C ARG A 319 -0.96 -22.98 -2.27
N THR A 320 -0.46 -23.24 -3.47
CA THR A 320 -1.02 -24.28 -4.35
C THR A 320 -0.83 -25.68 -3.77
N ALA A 321 0.33 -25.98 -3.18
CA ALA A 321 0.57 -27.24 -2.48
C ALA A 321 -0.39 -27.45 -1.30
N LYS A 322 -0.61 -26.43 -0.46
CA LYS A 322 -1.61 -26.48 0.62
C LYS A 322 -3.03 -26.70 0.08
N GLY A 323 -3.40 -26.03 -1.02
CA GLY A 323 -4.69 -26.21 -1.68
C GLY A 323 -4.90 -27.64 -2.19
N MET A 324 -3.90 -28.19 -2.88
CA MET A 324 -3.93 -29.58 -3.35
C MET A 324 -4.03 -30.59 -2.20
N LEU A 325 -3.29 -30.37 -1.11
CA LEU A 325 -3.39 -31.21 0.09
C LEU A 325 -4.77 -31.15 0.73
N GLY A 326 -5.39 -29.97 0.78
CA GLY A 326 -6.76 -29.80 1.27
C GLY A 326 -7.79 -30.55 0.42
N ILE A 327 -7.68 -30.48 -0.92
CA ILE A 327 -8.53 -31.25 -1.85
C ILE A 327 -8.34 -32.75 -1.64
N ALA A 328 -7.09 -33.22 -1.54
CA ALA A 328 -6.79 -34.63 -1.30
C ALA A 328 -7.37 -35.12 0.03
N ALA A 329 -7.27 -34.32 1.10
CA ALA A 329 -7.84 -34.63 2.40
C ALA A 329 -9.37 -34.69 2.35
N ALA A 330 -10.03 -33.72 1.71
CA ALA A 330 -11.48 -33.73 1.52
C ALA A 330 -11.94 -34.96 0.70
N GLY A 331 -11.19 -35.31 -0.36
CA GLY A 331 -11.42 -36.53 -1.14
C GLY A 331 -11.27 -37.80 -0.30
N ALA A 332 -10.23 -37.90 0.53
CA ALA A 332 -10.04 -39.03 1.44
C ALA A 332 -11.17 -39.15 2.47
N VAL A 333 -11.63 -38.03 3.04
CA VAL A 333 -12.78 -37.99 3.96
C VAL A 333 -14.06 -38.46 3.25
N LEU A 334 -14.30 -38.03 2.01
CA LEU A 334 -15.45 -38.49 1.22
C LEU A 334 -15.39 -40.00 0.93
N VAL A 335 -14.21 -40.53 0.59
CA VAL A 335 -14.00 -41.96 0.37
C VAL A 335 -14.23 -42.76 1.66
N LEU A 336 -13.70 -42.28 2.79
CA LEU A 336 -13.91 -42.88 4.11
C LEU A 336 -15.38 -42.82 4.54
N ALA A 337 -16.07 -41.70 4.32
CA ALA A 337 -17.50 -41.57 4.61
C ALA A 337 -18.34 -42.51 3.74
N HIS A 338 -17.96 -42.70 2.47
CA HIS A 338 -18.62 -43.64 1.57
C HIS A 338 -18.36 -45.11 1.97
N SER A 339 -17.15 -45.46 2.39
CA SER A 339 -16.84 -46.83 2.82
C SER A 339 -17.47 -47.19 4.17
N LEU A 340 -17.62 -46.22 5.08
CA LEU A 340 -18.27 -46.39 6.38
C LEU A 340 -19.80 -46.38 6.31
N SER A 341 -20.41 -45.74 5.29
CA SER A 341 -21.86 -45.68 5.16
C SER A 341 -22.49 -47.00 4.68
N GLY A 342 -21.68 -48.01 4.31
CA GLY A 342 -22.14 -49.39 4.12
C GLY A 342 -23.30 -49.53 3.13
N ALA A 343 -23.44 -48.61 2.17
CA ALA A 343 -24.53 -48.63 1.21
C ALA A 343 -24.29 -49.73 0.16
N GLU A 344 -24.62 -50.97 0.50
CA GLU A 344 -24.92 -51.98 -0.51
C GLU A 344 -26.12 -51.48 -1.32
N MET A 345 -25.83 -50.99 -2.53
CA MET A 345 -26.84 -50.61 -3.50
C MET A 345 -27.47 -51.90 -4.03
N GLU A 346 -28.45 -52.42 -3.31
CA GLU A 346 -29.24 -53.58 -3.72
C GLU A 346 -30.07 -53.18 -4.95
N TRP A 347 -29.54 -53.43 -6.15
CA TRP A 347 -30.26 -53.24 -7.41
C TRP A 347 -31.39 -54.27 -7.50
N ARG A 348 -32.52 -54.01 -6.86
CA ARG A 348 -33.76 -54.76 -7.09
C ARG A 348 -34.32 -54.33 -8.44
N LEU A 349 -33.95 -55.07 -9.48
CA LEU A 349 -34.64 -54.99 -10.77
C LEU A 349 -36.12 -55.41 -10.55
N PRO A 350 -37.10 -54.56 -10.91
CA PRO A 350 -38.50 -54.93 -10.77
C PRO A 350 -38.81 -56.04 -11.79
N ILE A 351 -39.01 -57.27 -11.29
CA ILE A 351 -39.60 -58.35 -12.09
C ILE A 351 -41.08 -58.00 -12.26
N VAL A 352 -41.44 -57.54 -13.45
CA VAL A 352 -42.83 -57.38 -13.89
C VAL A 352 -43.39 -58.79 -14.16
N ARG A 353 -44.46 -59.17 -13.47
CA ARG A 353 -45.31 -60.32 -13.83
C ARG A 353 -46.70 -59.83 -14.18
#